data_AF-A0AA47P9B7-F1
#
_entry.id   AF-A0AA47P9B7-F1
#
_cell.length_a   1.000
_cell.length_b   1.000
_cell.length_c   1.000
_cell.angle_alpha   90.00
_cell.angle_beta   90.00
_cell.angle_gamma   90.00
#
_symmetry.space_group_name_H-M   'P 1'
#
loop_
_entity.id
_entity.type
_entity.pdbx_description
1 polymer ?
#
loop_
_entity_poly.entity_id
_entity_poly.type
_entity_poly.pdbx_seq_one_letter_code
_entity_poly.pdbx_strand_id
1 'polypeptide(L)'
;MAEGTEYADGYNMEDWDFDEVMVETGVRGYLYEPQYSDKQLRAMEEQEAAEAAAATAEAGDLPAADEEPAMARARADWWCLCSHCAPMDTEQESVCCREFQRCQFLLDEIKESEDDTDVCCR
;
A
#
# COMPACT_ATOMS: atom_id res chain seq x y z
N MET A 1 -45.84 -4.58 24.95
CA MET A 1 -45.49 -3.82 23.74
C MET A 1 -44.31 -2.96 24.14
N ALA A 2 -43.11 -3.41 23.82
CA ALA A 2 -41.86 -2.66 23.98
C ALA A 2 -41.23 -2.70 22.59
N GLU A 3 -41.40 -1.62 21.85
CA GLU A 3 -40.81 -1.48 20.53
C GLU A 3 -39.37 -1.00 20.70
N GLY A 4 -38.47 -1.81 20.14
CA GLY A 4 -37.04 -1.66 20.28
C GLY A 4 -36.55 -0.39 19.62
N THR A 5 -35.60 0.26 20.27
CA THR A 5 -34.84 1.37 19.76
C THR A 5 -34.15 1.00 18.46
N GLU A 6 -34.63 1.58 17.38
CA GLU A 6 -34.00 1.67 16.07
C GLU A 6 -32.62 2.34 16.18
N TYR A 7 -31.59 1.51 16.10
CA TYR A 7 -30.19 1.92 16.08
C TYR A 7 -29.85 2.37 14.66
N ALA A 8 -30.16 3.63 14.36
CA ALA A 8 -29.78 4.28 13.11
C ALA A 8 -28.32 4.74 13.20
N ASP A 9 -27.37 3.82 13.07
CA ASP A 9 -25.97 4.19 12.80
C ASP A 9 -25.81 4.37 11.29
N GLY A 10 -26.25 5.53 10.81
CA GLY A 10 -25.84 6.07 9.53
C GLY A 10 -24.38 6.48 9.63
N TYR A 11 -23.47 5.53 9.40
CA TYR A 11 -22.06 5.85 9.18
C TYR A 11 -21.93 6.60 7.87
N ASN A 12 -21.96 7.93 7.98
CA ASN A 12 -21.70 8.88 6.93
C ASN A 12 -20.21 8.77 6.56
N MET A 13 -19.89 8.07 5.47
CA MET A 13 -18.52 7.80 5.04
C MET A 13 -17.83 9.02 4.39
N GLU A 14 -18.48 10.18 4.42
CA GLU A 14 -18.08 11.42 3.74
C GLU A 14 -17.51 12.49 4.69
N ASP A 15 -17.40 12.17 5.99
CA ASP A 15 -16.87 13.09 7.03
C ASP A 15 -15.56 12.57 7.62
N TRP A 16 -14.72 11.94 6.80
CA TRP A 16 -13.36 11.64 7.20
C TRP A 16 -12.49 12.86 6.89
N ASP A 17 -12.57 13.87 7.74
CA ASP A 17 -11.54 14.90 7.83
C ASP A 17 -10.22 14.16 8.10
N PHE A 18 -9.43 13.96 7.04
CA PHE A 18 -8.16 13.23 7.09
C PHE A 18 -7.21 13.81 8.15
N ASP A 19 -7.31 15.11 8.41
CA ASP A 19 -6.64 15.81 9.51
C ASP A 19 -7.10 15.32 10.90
N GLU A 20 -8.39 15.05 11.11
CA GLU A 20 -8.93 14.53 12.37
C GLU A 20 -8.50 13.06 12.58
N VAL A 21 -8.48 12.24 11.53
CA VAL A 21 -8.00 10.85 11.59
C VAL A 21 -6.51 10.77 11.90
N MET A 22 -5.68 11.62 11.31
CA MET A 22 -4.24 11.64 11.58
C MET A 22 -3.94 12.06 13.04
N VAL A 23 -4.78 12.93 13.61
CA VAL A 23 -4.71 13.34 15.02
C VAL A 23 -5.22 12.24 15.96
N GLU A 24 -6.33 11.57 15.62
CA GLU A 24 -6.92 10.49 16.43
C GLU A 24 -6.15 9.17 16.37
N THR A 25 -5.56 8.83 15.22
CA THR A 25 -4.75 7.61 15.06
C THR A 25 -3.32 7.77 15.58
N GLY A 26 -2.91 8.99 15.95
CA GLY A 26 -1.58 9.28 16.47
C GLY A 26 -0.45 8.97 15.47
N VAL A 27 -0.79 8.78 14.19
CA VAL A 27 0.17 8.49 13.12
C VAL A 27 0.87 9.79 12.75
N ARG A 28 1.79 10.22 13.61
CA ARG A 28 2.80 11.18 13.20
C ARG A 28 3.76 10.46 12.27
N GLY A 29 3.75 10.83 10.98
CA GLY A 29 4.81 10.44 10.06
C GLY A 29 6.16 10.69 10.71
N TYR A 30 7.15 9.82 10.46
CA TYR A 30 8.48 9.90 11.07
C TYR A 30 9.10 11.27 10.79
N LEU A 31 8.89 12.20 11.73
CA LEU A 31 9.27 13.60 11.56
C LEU A 31 10.79 13.78 11.69
N TYR A 32 11.46 12.80 12.31
CA TYR A 32 12.91 12.81 12.52
C TYR A 32 13.50 11.40 12.45
N GLU A 33 14.67 11.31 11.82
CA GLU A 33 15.54 10.15 11.90
C GLU A 33 16.11 10.02 13.33
N PRO A 34 16.15 8.81 13.92
CA PRO A 34 16.79 8.60 15.21
C PRO A 34 18.27 9.00 15.16
N GLN A 35 18.69 9.88 16.06
CA GLN A 35 20.10 10.28 16.16
C GLN A 35 20.87 9.26 17.01
N TYR A 36 21.66 8.43 16.34
CA TYR A 36 22.55 7.47 16.99
C TYR A 36 23.93 8.11 17.24
N SER A 37 24.55 7.80 18.37
CA SER A 37 25.95 8.13 18.59
C SER A 37 26.87 7.21 17.76
N ASP A 38 28.06 7.67 17.39
CA ASP A 38 29.05 6.89 16.63
C ASP A 38 29.31 5.49 17.23
N LYS A 39 29.27 5.39 18.56
CA LYS A 39 29.45 4.12 19.27
C LYS A 39 28.28 3.16 19.01
N GLN A 40 27.05 3.67 18.93
CA GLN A 40 25.86 2.87 18.63
C GLN A 40 25.84 2.44 17.16
N LEU A 41 26.21 3.32 16.22
CA LEU A 41 26.34 2.95 14.82
C LEU A 41 27.34 1.80 14.63
N ARG A 42 28.52 1.91 15.23
CA ARG A 42 29.55 0.85 15.14
C ARG A 42 29.08 -0.48 15.70
N ALA A 43 28.32 -0.46 16.81
CA ALA A 43 27.80 -1.68 17.41
C ALA A 43 26.76 -2.37 16.52
N MET A 44 25.94 -1.59 15.79
CA MET A 44 24.98 -2.12 14.82
C MET A 44 25.69 -2.70 13.59
N GLU A 45 26.69 -2.01 13.05
CA GLU A 45 27.49 -2.52 11.92
C GLU A 45 28.23 -3.82 12.27
N GLU A 46 28.78 -3.92 13.49
CA GLU A 46 29.42 -5.15 13.96
C GLU A 46 28.42 -6.29 14.14
N GLN A 47 27.21 -5.98 14.62
CA GLN A 47 26.12 -6.96 14.71
C GLN A 47 25.68 -7.45 13.32
N GLU A 48 25.44 -6.53 12.39
CA GLU A 48 25.04 -6.86 11.01
C GLU A 48 26.12 -7.70 10.31
N ALA A 49 27.40 -7.34 10.49
CA ALA A 49 28.52 -8.12 9.97
C ALA A 49 28.59 -9.53 10.59
N ALA A 50 28.30 -9.68 11.88
CA ALA A 50 28.25 -10.97 12.55
C ALA A 50 27.06 -11.83 12.06
N GLU A 51 25.89 -11.21 11.86
CA GLU A 51 24.70 -11.86 11.32
C GLU A 51 24.89 -12.28 9.86
N ALA A 52 25.51 -11.44 9.03
CA ALA A 52 25.86 -11.79 7.65
C ALA A 52 26.90 -12.92 7.58
N ALA A 53 27.87 -12.94 8.50
CA ALA A 53 28.84 -14.03 8.62
C ALA A 53 28.17 -15.34 9.08
N ALA A 54 27.18 -15.26 9.99
CA ALA A 54 26.41 -16.42 10.42
C ALA A 54 25.47 -16.93 9.30
N ALA A 55 24.80 -16.03 8.58
CA ALA A 55 23.91 -16.37 7.47
C ALA A 55 24.66 -17.03 6.30
N THR A 56 25.91 -16.62 6.03
CA THR A 56 26.75 -17.27 5.01
C THR A 56 27.31 -18.62 5.47
N ALA A 57 27.49 -18.84 6.77
CA ALA A 57 27.86 -20.14 7.33
C ALA A 57 26.68 -21.13 7.36
N GLU A 58 25.46 -20.65 7.55
CA GLU A 58 24.20 -21.42 7.55
C GLU A 58 23.52 -21.45 6.17
N ALA A 59 24.16 -20.93 5.11
CA ALA A 59 23.68 -20.99 3.72
C ALA A 59 23.85 -22.39 3.10
N GLY A 60 23.54 -23.44 3.86
CA GLY A 60 23.24 -24.76 3.35
C GLY A 60 21.74 -24.88 3.13
N ASP A 61 21.31 -24.72 1.88
CA ASP A 61 19.99 -25.16 1.37
C ASP A 61 18.79 -24.76 2.24
N LEU A 62 18.57 -23.45 2.41
CA LEU A 62 17.23 -22.97 2.77
C LEU A 62 16.38 -23.10 1.50
N PRO A 63 15.33 -23.96 1.45
CA PRO A 63 14.37 -23.89 0.36
C PRO A 63 13.85 -22.47 0.36
N ALA A 64 13.88 -21.83 -0.82
CA ALA A 64 13.26 -20.54 -1.05
C ALA A 64 11.94 -20.52 -0.30
N ALA A 65 11.82 -19.59 0.66
CA ALA A 65 10.59 -19.38 1.40
C ALA A 65 9.44 -19.47 0.39
N ASP A 66 8.45 -20.31 0.68
CA ASP A 66 7.17 -20.40 -0.02
C ASP A 66 6.71 -18.97 -0.35
N GLU A 67 7.08 -18.49 -1.53
CA GLU A 67 6.33 -17.45 -2.21
C GLU A 67 5.01 -18.15 -2.46
N GLU A 68 4.06 -17.96 -1.55
CA GLU A 68 2.65 -18.27 -1.79
C GLU A 68 2.41 -18.00 -3.27
N PRO A 69 2.06 -19.01 -4.08
CA PRO A 69 2.01 -18.85 -5.52
C PRO A 69 1.08 -17.68 -5.76
N ALA A 70 1.63 -16.55 -6.21
CA ALA A 70 0.87 -15.33 -6.42
C ALA A 70 -0.38 -15.75 -7.18
N MET A 71 -1.54 -15.71 -6.51
CA MET A 71 -2.71 -16.42 -7.00
C MET A 71 -2.96 -15.94 -8.42
N ALA A 72 -2.91 -16.86 -9.38
CA ALA A 72 -3.07 -16.51 -10.78
C ALA A 72 -4.44 -15.83 -10.96
N ARG A 73 -4.46 -14.61 -11.49
CA ARG A 73 -5.70 -13.90 -11.84
C ARG A 73 -6.30 -14.44 -13.14
N ALA A 74 -5.46 -15.02 -14.00
CA ALA A 74 -5.89 -15.64 -15.25
C ALA A 74 -6.96 -16.70 -14.97
N ARG A 75 -8.08 -16.58 -15.68
CA ARG A 75 -9.28 -17.43 -15.59
C ARG A 75 -10.01 -17.40 -14.25
N ALA A 76 -9.59 -16.53 -13.33
CA ALA A 76 -10.28 -16.26 -12.09
C ALA A 76 -11.15 -15.00 -12.20
N ASP A 77 -12.02 -14.79 -11.22
CA ASP A 77 -12.92 -13.63 -11.10
C ASP A 77 -12.75 -12.86 -9.77
N TRP A 78 -11.92 -13.36 -8.85
CA TRP A 78 -11.71 -12.74 -7.53
C TRP A 78 -11.07 -11.34 -7.60
N TRP A 79 -10.41 -11.00 -8.71
CA TRP A 79 -9.85 -9.67 -8.96
C TRP A 79 -10.92 -8.64 -9.41
N CYS A 80 -12.13 -9.09 -9.73
CA CYS A 80 -13.19 -8.23 -10.24
C CYS A 80 -13.92 -7.47 -9.12
N LEU A 81 -13.81 -6.14 -9.09
CA LEU A 81 -14.51 -5.29 -8.12
C LEU A 81 -15.98 -5.00 -8.49
N CYS A 82 -16.39 -5.24 -9.74
CA CYS A 82 -17.73 -4.93 -10.22
C CYS A 82 -18.62 -6.18 -10.40
N SER A 83 -18.07 -7.39 -10.23
CA SER A 83 -18.76 -8.67 -10.46
C SER A 83 -19.38 -8.86 -11.86
N HIS A 84 -18.96 -8.06 -12.85
CA HIS A 84 -19.50 -8.08 -14.22
C HIS A 84 -18.43 -8.31 -15.30
N CYS A 85 -17.15 -8.34 -14.92
CA CYS A 85 -16.08 -8.71 -15.85
C CYS A 85 -16.07 -10.22 -16.07
N ALA A 86 -15.90 -10.65 -17.31
CA ALA A 86 -15.65 -12.05 -17.61
C ALA A 86 -14.22 -12.44 -17.16
N PRO A 87 -14.00 -13.70 -16.75
CA PRO A 87 -12.65 -14.21 -16.55
C PRO A 87 -11.84 -14.11 -17.84
N MET A 88 -10.61 -13.59 -17.73
CA MET A 88 -9.71 -13.40 -18.88
C MET A 88 -8.68 -14.51 -18.96
N ASP A 89 -8.17 -14.81 -20.17
CA ASP A 89 -7.21 -15.88 -20.36
C ASP A 89 -5.79 -15.53 -19.87
N THR A 90 -5.47 -14.24 -19.74
CA THR A 90 -4.14 -13.76 -19.34
C THR A 90 -4.19 -12.89 -18.08
N GLU A 91 -3.10 -12.91 -17.31
CA GLU A 91 -2.93 -12.04 -16.13
C GLU A 91 -3.00 -10.55 -16.49
N GLN A 92 -2.45 -10.18 -17.65
CA GLN A 92 -2.35 -8.78 -18.10
C GLN A 92 -3.72 -8.18 -18.42
N GLU A 93 -4.66 -9.00 -18.88
CA GLU A 93 -6.03 -8.58 -19.21
C GLU A 93 -6.97 -8.63 -17.99
N SER A 94 -6.53 -9.23 -16.88
CA SER A 94 -7.32 -9.42 -15.66
C SER A 94 -7.39 -8.12 -14.82
N VAL A 95 -7.97 -7.07 -15.38
CA VAL A 95 -8.13 -5.74 -14.78
C VAL A 95 -9.61 -5.34 -14.75
N CYS A 96 -10.08 -4.86 -13.60
CA CYS A 96 -11.50 -4.48 -13.46
C CYS A 96 -11.79 -3.15 -14.18
N CYS A 97 -12.97 -3.03 -14.81
CA CYS A 97 -13.38 -1.79 -15.46
C CYS A 97 -13.45 -0.58 -14.50
N ARG A 98 -13.78 -0.81 -13.21
CA ARG A 98 -13.78 0.23 -12.17
C ARG A 98 -12.36 0.69 -11.83
N GLU A 99 -11.41 -0.24 -11.83
CA GLU A 99 -10.00 0.06 -11.59
C GLU A 99 -9.43 0.85 -12.77
N PHE A 100 -9.74 0.45 -14.00
CA PHE A 100 -9.34 1.16 -15.21
C PHE A 100 -9.81 2.62 -15.22
N GLN A 101 -11.09 2.88 -14.88
CA GLN A 101 -11.64 4.23 -14.79
C GLN A 101 -10.93 5.10 -13.74
N ARG A 102 -10.60 4.51 -12.59
CA ARG A 102 -9.87 5.23 -11.52
C ARG A 102 -8.45 5.58 -11.93
N CYS A 103 -7.75 4.69 -12.63
CA CYS A 103 -6.42 4.97 -13.16
C CYS A 103 -6.43 6.07 -14.23
N GLN A 104 -7.46 6.09 -15.08
CA GLN A 104 -7.60 7.14 -16.10
C GLN A 104 -7.76 8.53 -15.48
N PHE A 105 -8.60 8.65 -14.45
CA PHE A 105 -8.78 9.90 -13.72
C PHE A 105 -7.48 10.43 -13.11
N LEU A 106 -6.69 9.57 -12.47
CA LEU A 106 -5.40 9.97 -11.88
C LEU A 106 -4.38 10.41 -12.94
N LEU A 107 -4.36 9.78 -14.11
CA LEU A 107 -3.50 10.19 -15.22
C LEU A 107 -3.90 11.57 -15.77
N ASP A 108 -5.19 11.86 -15.83
CA ASP A 108 -5.70 13.16 -16.26
C ASP A 108 -5.33 14.26 -15.24
N GLU A 109 -5.46 14.01 -13.92
CA GLU A 109 -5.03 14.95 -12.87
C GLU A 109 -3.52 15.24 -12.90
N ILE A 110 -2.69 14.20 -13.08
CA ILE A 110 -1.23 14.37 -13.18
C ILE A 110 -0.91 15.25 -14.39
N LYS A 111 -1.55 15.01 -15.54
CA LYS A 111 -1.30 15.79 -16.76
C LYS A 111 -1.71 17.25 -16.60
N GLU A 112 -2.85 17.53 -15.98
CA GLU A 112 -3.27 18.93 -15.72
C GLU A 112 -2.32 19.65 -14.75
N SER A 113 -1.63 18.94 -13.87
CA SER A 113 -0.64 19.53 -12.96
C SER A 113 0.72 19.86 -13.60
N GLU A 114 1.05 19.23 -14.74
CA GLU A 114 2.31 19.48 -15.46
C GLU A 114 2.27 20.78 -16.27
N ASP A 115 1.09 21.22 -16.71
CA ASP A 115 0.89 22.45 -17.50
C ASP A 115 0.97 23.76 -16.66
N ASP A 116 0.97 23.68 -15.32
CA ASP A 116 0.99 24.87 -14.43
C ASP A 116 2.42 25.31 -14.01
N THR A 117 3.47 24.58 -14.40
CA THR A 117 4.85 24.87 -13.98
C THR A 117 5.71 25.64 -14.98
N ASP A 118 5.18 26.02 -16.15
CA ASP A 118 5.95 26.69 -17.22
C ASP A 118 5.76 28.23 -17.31
N VAL A 119 5.37 28.90 -16.22
CA VAL A 119 5.23 30.37 -16.20
C VAL A 119 5.93 30.99 -14.99
N CYS A 120 7.27 30.88 -14.91
CA CYS A 120 8.05 31.77 -14.05
C CYS A 120 9.52 31.92 -14.45
N CYS A 121 9.81 32.08 -15.75
CA CYS A 121 11.11 32.55 -16.23
C CYS A 121 10.91 33.69 -17.25
N ARG A 122 10.68 34.92 -16.77
CA ARG A 122 10.98 36.12 -17.55
C ARG A 122 11.34 37.31 -16.68
#